data_AF-A0A3N5I7Q3-F1
#
_entry.id   AF-A0A3N5I7Q3-F1
#
_cell.length_a   1.000
_cell.length_b   1.000
_cell.length_c   1.000
_cell.angle_alpha   90.00
_cell.angle_beta   90.00
_cell.angle_gamma   90.00
#
_symmetry.space_group_name_H-M   'P 1'
#
loop_
_entity.id
_entity.type
_entity.pdbx_description
1 polymer ?
#
loop_
_entity_poly.entity_id
_entity_poly.type
_entity_poly.pdbx_seq_one_letter_code
_entity_poly.pdbx_strand_id
1 'polypeptide(L)'
;RQEAAAREGRDPKSTTSALAVNLEEYKESLRHLGMGEAQIENLLRKRRIMEKVEITAPIDGYLTSRNVTTGSSFKNGDLLYQITDLRRVWVLTDTYEDEARYLKPGQTVRVIHPVLKKTFSARVSAALPQFDIKSQTLRVRLEMDNPGYVFKPGIFVDVELPIHLPPAVTISIDALIDTGVSRRVFVERGAGLYEPREVETGWRFGDRVEITRGLQPGERVVVSGAFLIDSESRMEKAAAGLTESLVTDPVCGVRVSIRKAEKNGLKSTFQGKNYYFHAPKCRDQFNGDPGRYVSNPNSAGPGPGG
;
A
#
# COMPACT_ATOMS: atom_id res chain seq x y z
N ARG A 1 -33.51 -28.36 -85.61
CA ARG A 1 -33.77 -29.57 -84.77
C ARG A 1 -32.85 -29.66 -83.53
N GLN A 2 -32.26 -28.55 -83.04
CA GLN A 2 -31.37 -28.55 -81.86
C GLN A 2 -31.75 -27.57 -80.73
N GLU A 3 -32.89 -26.86 -80.82
CA GLU A 3 -33.29 -25.88 -79.77
C GLU A 3 -34.29 -26.41 -78.74
N ALA A 4 -34.65 -27.71 -78.76
CA ALA A 4 -35.69 -28.25 -77.89
C ALA A 4 -35.19 -29.02 -76.65
N ALA A 5 -33.88 -29.14 -76.42
CA ALA A 5 -33.32 -30.09 -75.43
C ALA A 5 -32.73 -29.45 -74.15
N ALA A 6 -32.94 -28.15 -73.88
CA ALA A 6 -32.39 -27.49 -72.68
C ALA A 6 -33.43 -27.21 -71.57
N ARG A 7 -34.60 -27.86 -71.61
CA ARG A 7 -35.65 -27.75 -70.58
C ARG A 7 -35.82 -29.06 -69.79
N GLU A 8 -34.72 -29.66 -69.36
CA GLU A 8 -34.75 -30.76 -68.39
C GLU A 8 -34.31 -30.29 -67.01
N GLY A 9 -35.27 -30.32 -66.06
CA GLY A 9 -34.98 -30.67 -64.67
C GLY A 9 -34.34 -29.63 -63.76
N ARG A 10 -34.85 -28.39 -63.68
CA ARG A 10 -34.59 -27.58 -62.47
C ARG A 10 -35.51 -28.08 -61.36
N ASP A 11 -34.99 -28.97 -60.53
CA ASP A 11 -35.70 -29.63 -59.43
C ASP A 11 -36.32 -28.57 -58.50
N PRO A 12 -37.67 -28.47 -58.37
CA PRO A 12 -38.31 -27.39 -57.64
C PRO A 12 -37.87 -27.34 -56.16
N LYS A 13 -37.52 -28.49 -55.57
CA LYS A 13 -36.98 -28.59 -54.21
C LYS A 13 -35.63 -27.89 -54.02
N SER A 14 -34.76 -27.91 -55.03
CA SER A 14 -33.45 -27.24 -54.96
C SER A 14 -33.58 -25.72 -54.99
N THR A 15 -34.57 -25.21 -55.73
CA THR A 15 -34.82 -23.77 -55.87
C THR A 15 -35.48 -23.22 -54.60
N THR A 16 -36.39 -23.96 -53.97
CA THR A 16 -36.99 -23.58 -52.68
C THR A 16 -35.96 -23.59 -51.55
N SER A 17 -35.04 -24.57 -51.55
CA SER A 17 -33.89 -24.63 -50.63
C SER A 17 -32.99 -23.41 -50.78
N ALA A 18 -32.58 -23.06 -52.01
CA ALA A 18 -31.73 -21.89 -52.24
C ALA A 18 -32.42 -20.55 -51.88
N LEU A 19 -33.71 -20.42 -52.17
CA LEU A 19 -34.50 -19.24 -51.77
C LEU A 19 -34.65 -19.13 -50.25
N ALA A 20 -34.78 -20.26 -49.55
CA ALA A 20 -34.85 -20.29 -48.08
C ALA A 20 -33.51 -19.91 -47.43
N VAL A 21 -32.39 -20.36 -48.01
CA VAL A 21 -31.03 -19.97 -47.57
C VAL A 21 -30.82 -18.46 -47.73
N ASN A 22 -31.19 -17.90 -48.89
CA ASN A 22 -31.09 -16.44 -49.11
C ASN A 22 -31.98 -15.65 -48.14
N LEU A 23 -33.20 -16.13 -47.85
CA LEU A 23 -34.09 -15.46 -46.90
C LEU A 23 -33.46 -15.39 -45.50
N GLU A 24 -32.83 -16.47 -45.04
CA GLU A 24 -32.22 -16.50 -43.71
C GLU A 24 -30.98 -15.60 -43.64
N GLU A 25 -30.18 -15.54 -44.71
CA GLU A 25 -29.04 -14.61 -44.82
C GLU A 25 -29.48 -13.14 -44.75
N TYR A 26 -30.60 -12.79 -45.40
CA TYR A 26 -31.16 -11.44 -45.29
C TYR A 26 -31.71 -11.13 -43.90
N LYS A 27 -32.32 -12.11 -43.20
CA LYS A 27 -32.74 -11.91 -41.81
C LYS A 27 -31.55 -11.66 -40.88
N GLU A 28 -30.49 -12.45 -41.00
CA GLU A 28 -29.25 -12.24 -40.23
C GLU A 28 -28.63 -10.87 -40.51
N SER A 29 -28.61 -10.45 -41.77
CA SER A 29 -28.17 -9.11 -42.15
C SER A 29 -29.00 -8.02 -41.47
N LEU A 30 -30.33 -8.17 -41.40
CA LEU A 30 -31.22 -7.23 -40.71
C LEU A 30 -31.03 -7.26 -39.18
N ARG A 31 -30.77 -8.43 -38.58
CA ARG A 31 -30.42 -8.56 -37.16
C ARG A 31 -29.14 -7.81 -36.84
N HIS A 32 -28.10 -7.97 -37.66
CA HIS A 32 -26.84 -7.24 -37.50
C HIS A 32 -27.00 -5.73 -37.66
N LEU A 33 -27.98 -5.27 -38.43
CA LEU A 33 -28.35 -3.86 -38.54
C LEU A 33 -29.20 -3.37 -37.35
N GLY A 34 -29.46 -4.21 -36.35
CA GLY A 34 -30.18 -3.87 -35.13
C GLY A 34 -31.70 -3.96 -35.24
N MET A 35 -32.23 -4.58 -36.29
CA MET A 35 -33.67 -4.81 -36.42
C MET A 35 -34.09 -5.97 -35.51
N GLY A 36 -35.10 -5.76 -34.66
CA GLY A 36 -35.60 -6.79 -33.75
C GLY A 36 -36.39 -7.89 -34.47
N GLU A 37 -36.48 -9.07 -33.89
CA GLU A 37 -37.21 -10.22 -34.47
C GLU A 37 -38.66 -9.88 -34.82
N ALA A 38 -39.37 -9.19 -33.92
CA ALA A 38 -40.75 -8.78 -34.15
C ALA A 38 -40.88 -7.84 -35.37
N GLN A 39 -39.87 -7.02 -35.67
CA GLN A 39 -39.85 -6.14 -36.83
C GLN A 39 -39.56 -6.92 -38.11
N ILE A 40 -38.63 -7.87 -38.06
CA ILE A 40 -38.32 -8.77 -39.17
C ILE A 40 -39.56 -9.61 -39.52
N GLU A 41 -40.24 -10.19 -38.54
CA GLU A 41 -41.49 -10.91 -38.77
C GLU A 41 -42.59 -10.02 -39.34
N ASN A 42 -42.69 -8.77 -38.87
CA ASN A 42 -43.65 -7.81 -39.41
C ASN A 42 -43.33 -7.43 -40.85
N LEU A 43 -42.05 -7.29 -41.21
CA LEU A 43 -41.60 -7.05 -42.58
C LEU A 43 -41.99 -8.21 -43.49
N LEU A 44 -41.74 -9.45 -43.04
CA LEU A 44 -42.09 -10.68 -43.76
C LEU A 44 -43.61 -10.84 -43.94
N ARG A 45 -44.39 -10.53 -42.90
CA ARG A 45 -45.86 -10.58 -42.95
C ARG A 45 -46.45 -9.51 -43.87
N LYS A 46 -46.01 -8.26 -43.75
CA LYS A 46 -46.58 -7.12 -44.49
C LYS A 46 -46.05 -7.00 -45.92
N ARG A 47 -44.90 -7.61 -46.25
CA ARG A 47 -44.23 -7.55 -47.57
C ARG A 47 -44.09 -6.13 -48.13
N ARG A 48 -43.82 -5.15 -47.25
CA ARG A 48 -43.63 -3.73 -47.60
C ARG A 48 -42.29 -3.25 -47.07
N ILE A 49 -41.58 -2.49 -47.88
CA ILE A 49 -40.34 -1.81 -47.48
C ILE A 49 -40.69 -0.79 -46.38
N MET A 50 -39.96 -0.82 -45.27
CA MET A 50 -40.15 0.13 -44.17
C MET A 50 -39.21 1.32 -44.35
N GLU A 51 -39.78 2.52 -44.44
CA GLU A 51 -39.01 3.78 -44.50
C GLU A 51 -38.54 4.26 -43.12
N LYS A 52 -39.18 3.75 -42.05
CA LYS A 52 -38.85 4.06 -40.65
C LYS A 52 -38.45 2.78 -39.94
N VAL A 53 -37.33 2.81 -39.24
CA VAL A 53 -36.84 1.72 -38.40
C VAL A 53 -36.90 2.20 -36.95
N GLU A 54 -37.53 1.42 -36.09
CA GLU A 54 -37.50 1.69 -34.65
C GLU A 54 -36.31 0.93 -34.06
N ILE A 55 -35.43 1.62 -33.34
CA ILE A 55 -34.30 0.99 -32.67
C ILE A 55 -34.68 0.84 -31.20
N THR A 56 -34.74 -0.39 -30.72
CA THR A 56 -35.04 -0.72 -29.32
C THR A 56 -33.76 -0.97 -28.52
N ALA A 57 -33.85 -0.85 -27.20
CA ALA A 57 -32.76 -1.22 -26.31
C ALA A 57 -32.48 -2.74 -26.42
N PRO A 58 -31.22 -3.18 -26.64
CA PRO A 58 -30.89 -4.59 -26.72
C PRO A 58 -30.84 -5.28 -25.34
N ILE A 59 -30.69 -4.50 -24.27
CA ILE A 59 -30.65 -4.96 -22.88
C ILE A 59 -31.43 -4.00 -21.98
N ASP A 60 -31.89 -4.53 -20.85
CA ASP A 60 -32.31 -3.69 -19.73
C ASP A 60 -31.09 -2.95 -19.15
N GLY A 61 -31.24 -1.67 -18.83
CA GLY A 61 -30.18 -0.91 -18.21
C GLY A 61 -30.48 0.58 -18.10
N TYR A 62 -29.46 1.31 -17.67
CA TYR A 62 -29.51 2.77 -17.57
C TYR A 62 -28.85 3.41 -18.78
N LEU A 63 -29.49 4.46 -19.30
CA LEU A 63 -28.91 5.26 -20.36
C LEU A 63 -27.79 6.14 -19.80
N THR A 64 -26.54 5.75 -20.08
CA THR A 64 -25.35 6.47 -19.61
C THR A 64 -24.88 7.54 -20.59
N SER A 65 -25.22 7.40 -21.88
CA SER A 65 -24.95 8.42 -22.89
C SER A 65 -26.04 8.44 -23.95
N ARG A 66 -26.34 9.65 -24.44
CA ARG A 66 -27.25 9.94 -25.54
C ARG A 66 -26.59 10.97 -26.45
N ASN A 67 -26.14 10.54 -27.62
CA ASN A 67 -25.46 11.41 -28.58
C ASN A 67 -26.34 11.79 -29.77
N VAL A 68 -27.63 11.41 -29.75
CA VAL A 68 -28.59 11.70 -30.81
C VAL A 68 -29.77 12.50 -30.28
N THR A 69 -30.20 13.49 -31.06
CA THR A 69 -31.35 14.36 -30.76
C THR A 69 -32.32 14.37 -31.93
N THR A 70 -33.53 14.89 -31.71
CA THR A 70 -34.52 14.96 -32.78
C THR A 70 -34.01 15.89 -33.89
N GLY A 71 -34.01 15.41 -35.14
CA GLY A 71 -33.53 16.17 -36.31
C GLY A 71 -32.05 16.00 -36.63
N SER A 72 -31.26 15.33 -35.78
CA SER A 72 -29.88 15.00 -36.13
C SER A 72 -29.83 13.82 -37.11
N SER A 73 -28.96 13.91 -38.13
CA SER A 73 -28.55 12.77 -38.92
C SER A 73 -27.42 12.00 -38.22
N PHE A 74 -27.30 10.72 -38.54
CA PHE A 74 -26.23 9.86 -38.05
C PHE A 74 -25.74 8.96 -39.18
N LYS A 75 -24.54 8.42 -39.03
CA LYS A 75 -23.89 7.50 -39.96
C LYS A 75 -23.67 6.15 -39.30
N ASN A 76 -23.37 5.15 -40.12
CA ASN A 76 -22.92 3.86 -39.61
C ASN A 76 -21.64 4.05 -38.79
N GLY A 77 -21.61 3.47 -37.59
CA GLY A 77 -20.51 3.60 -36.62
C GLY A 77 -20.74 4.66 -35.54
N ASP A 78 -21.75 5.53 -35.69
CA ASP A 78 -22.05 6.53 -34.67
C ASP A 78 -22.69 5.88 -33.42
N LEU A 79 -22.12 6.15 -32.25
CA LEU A 79 -22.68 5.73 -30.98
C LEU A 79 -23.90 6.59 -30.65
N LEU A 80 -25.11 6.09 -30.89
CA LEU A 80 -26.36 6.85 -30.63
C LEU A 80 -26.71 6.90 -29.15
N TYR A 81 -26.69 5.73 -28.50
CA TYR A 81 -27.07 5.51 -27.10
C TYR A 81 -26.09 4.53 -26.46
N GLN A 82 -25.76 4.77 -25.19
CA GLN A 82 -25.01 3.82 -24.38
C GLN A 82 -25.88 3.37 -23.22
N ILE A 83 -26.14 2.07 -23.13
CA ILE A 83 -26.97 1.46 -22.10
C ILE A 83 -26.08 0.54 -21.27
N THR A 84 -26.10 0.73 -19.96
CA THR A 84 -25.29 -0.05 -19.02
C THR A 84 -26.19 -0.73 -18.00
N ASP A 85 -26.03 -2.04 -17.83
CA ASP A 85 -26.64 -2.74 -16.71
C ASP A 85 -25.87 -2.40 -15.42
N LEU A 86 -26.55 -1.72 -14.50
CA LEU A 86 -25.98 -1.28 -13.22
C LEU A 86 -26.35 -2.21 -12.06
N ARG A 87 -27.02 -3.35 -12.30
CA ARG A 87 -27.44 -4.30 -11.25
C ARG A 87 -26.23 -4.82 -10.45
N ARG A 88 -25.12 -5.08 -11.14
CA ARG A 88 -23.83 -5.44 -10.56
C ARG A 88 -22.77 -4.45 -11.01
N VAL A 89 -21.96 -4.01 -10.06
CA VAL A 89 -20.89 -3.04 -10.30
C VAL A 89 -19.55 -3.61 -9.86
N TRP A 90 -18.49 -3.12 -10.49
CA TRP A 90 -17.13 -3.42 -10.11
C TRP A 90 -16.53 -2.22 -9.40
N VAL A 91 -15.87 -2.49 -8.28
CA VAL A 91 -15.01 -1.51 -7.60
C VAL A 91 -13.57 -1.91 -7.89
N LEU A 92 -12.79 -0.97 -8.39
CA LEU A 92 -11.36 -1.16 -8.64
C LEU A 92 -10.61 -0.46 -7.52
N THR A 93 -9.83 -1.21 -6.76
CA THR A 93 -9.00 -0.67 -5.68
C THR A 93 -7.54 -0.74 -6.08
N ASP A 94 -6.84 0.38 -5.96
CA ASP A 94 -5.39 0.42 -6.09
C ASP A 94 -4.80 0.12 -4.71
N THR A 95 -4.13 -1.01 -4.58
CA THR A 95 -3.64 -1.54 -3.29
C THR A 95 -2.15 -1.80 -3.37
N TYR A 96 -1.38 -1.49 -2.32
CA TYR A 96 0.05 -1.78 -2.29
C TYR A 96 0.31 -3.29 -2.21
N GLU A 97 1.50 -3.73 -2.63
CA GLU A 97 1.83 -5.16 -2.72
C GLU A 97 1.80 -5.87 -1.35
N ASP A 98 2.25 -5.19 -0.31
CA ASP A 98 2.25 -5.66 1.08
C ASP A 98 0.84 -5.77 1.67
N GLU A 99 -0.10 -4.95 1.21
CA GLU A 99 -1.51 -5.00 1.58
C GLU A 99 -2.30 -6.02 0.75
N ALA A 100 -1.96 -6.18 -0.52
CA ALA A 100 -2.67 -7.06 -1.45
C ALA A 100 -2.67 -8.54 -1.01
N ARG A 101 -1.66 -8.96 -0.24
CA ARG A 101 -1.61 -10.31 0.36
C ARG A 101 -2.79 -10.63 1.27
N TYR A 102 -3.44 -9.62 1.82
CA TYR A 102 -4.60 -9.77 2.69
C TYR A 102 -5.91 -9.84 1.91
N LEU A 103 -5.92 -9.43 0.62
CA LEU A 103 -7.07 -9.52 -0.27
C LEU A 103 -7.08 -10.86 -0.99
N LYS A 104 -7.67 -11.87 -0.34
CA LYS A 104 -7.79 -13.21 -0.93
C LYS A 104 -9.02 -13.30 -1.82
N PRO A 105 -8.95 -13.99 -2.99
CA PRO A 105 -10.14 -14.27 -3.81
C PRO A 105 -11.29 -14.85 -2.99
N GLY A 106 -12.50 -14.34 -3.20
CA GLY A 106 -13.70 -14.76 -2.48
C GLY A 106 -13.90 -14.13 -1.10
N GLN A 107 -12.92 -13.40 -0.58
CA GLN A 107 -13.07 -12.67 0.68
C GLN A 107 -14.12 -11.56 0.55
N THR A 108 -14.88 -11.36 1.62
CA THR A 108 -15.89 -10.30 1.70
C THR A 108 -15.27 -9.04 2.28
N VAL A 109 -15.51 -7.91 1.61
CA VAL A 109 -15.03 -6.58 2.00
C VAL A 109 -16.19 -5.61 2.11
N ARG A 110 -16.00 -4.53 2.87
CA ARG A 110 -17.02 -3.50 3.07
C ARG A 110 -16.73 -2.32 2.15
N VAL A 111 -17.70 -1.93 1.35
CA VAL A 111 -17.65 -0.74 0.49
C VAL A 111 -18.56 0.31 1.08
N ILE A 112 -18.04 1.49 1.38
CA ILE A 112 -18.80 2.59 1.97
C ILE A 112 -19.07 3.62 0.88
N HIS A 113 -20.36 3.91 0.68
CA HIS A 113 -20.77 4.93 -0.26
C HIS A 113 -20.43 6.33 0.29
N PRO A 114 -19.73 7.21 -0.47
CA PRO A 114 -19.19 8.46 0.04
C PRO A 114 -20.26 9.44 0.56
N VAL A 115 -21.39 9.56 -0.17
CA VAL A 115 -22.50 10.47 0.16
C VAL A 115 -23.49 9.85 1.15
N LEU A 116 -23.99 8.65 0.85
CA LEU A 116 -25.01 7.99 1.68
C LEU A 116 -24.48 7.46 3.02
N LYS A 117 -23.14 7.32 3.16
CA LYS A 117 -22.47 6.69 4.32
C LYS A 117 -23.04 5.31 4.68
N LYS A 118 -23.64 4.63 3.71
CA LYS A 118 -24.13 3.26 3.82
C LYS A 118 -23.04 2.29 3.40
N THR A 119 -22.96 1.18 4.11
CA THR A 119 -22.01 0.10 3.83
C THR A 119 -22.67 -0.98 3.00
N PHE A 120 -21.93 -1.48 2.01
CA PHE A 120 -22.33 -2.53 1.09
C PHE A 120 -21.27 -3.64 1.13
N SER A 121 -21.72 -4.86 0.90
CA SER A 121 -20.85 -6.03 0.84
C SER A 121 -20.34 -6.22 -0.58
N ALA A 122 -19.04 -6.32 -0.75
CA ALA A 122 -18.41 -6.67 -2.02
C ALA A 122 -17.53 -7.92 -1.84
N ARG A 123 -17.30 -8.66 -2.92
CA ARG A 123 -16.45 -9.84 -2.95
C ARG A 123 -15.20 -9.58 -3.77
N VAL A 124 -14.04 -9.97 -3.25
CA VAL A 124 -12.79 -9.95 -4.02
C VAL A 124 -12.91 -10.92 -5.18
N SER A 125 -12.76 -10.41 -6.40
CA SER A 125 -12.83 -11.20 -7.63
C SER A 125 -11.67 -12.22 -7.67
N ALA A 126 -11.90 -13.34 -8.35
CA ALA A 126 -10.84 -14.32 -8.62
C ALA A 126 -9.90 -13.88 -9.75
N ALA A 127 -10.20 -12.75 -10.42
CA ALA A 127 -9.31 -12.18 -11.42
C ALA A 127 -7.97 -11.79 -10.80
N LEU A 128 -6.88 -12.17 -11.46
CA LEU A 128 -5.54 -11.80 -11.05
C LEU A 128 -5.42 -10.27 -11.00
N PRO A 129 -4.85 -9.71 -9.91
CA PRO A 129 -4.62 -8.28 -9.83
C PRO A 129 -3.63 -7.85 -10.90
N GLN A 130 -3.84 -6.64 -11.44
CA GLN A 130 -2.94 -6.08 -12.45
C GLN A 130 -2.01 -5.07 -11.79
N PHE A 131 -0.70 -5.22 -11.99
CA PHE A 131 0.28 -4.27 -11.47
C PHE A 131 0.36 -3.03 -12.37
N ASP A 132 0.12 -1.87 -11.79
CA ASP A 132 0.30 -0.57 -12.45
C ASP A 132 1.69 -0.02 -12.09
N ILE A 133 2.57 0.01 -13.09
CA ILE A 133 3.96 0.46 -12.92
C ILE A 133 4.02 1.94 -12.50
N LYS A 134 3.06 2.77 -12.93
CA LYS A 134 3.10 4.21 -12.67
C LYS A 134 2.80 4.54 -11.21
N SER A 135 1.83 3.84 -10.63
CA SER A 135 1.45 4.02 -9.23
C SER A 135 2.13 3.01 -8.30
N GLN A 136 2.81 1.99 -8.84
CA GLN A 136 3.37 0.86 -8.09
C GLN A 136 2.32 0.16 -7.20
N THR A 137 1.10 0.04 -7.71
CA THR A 137 -0.02 -0.59 -7.00
C THR A 137 -0.56 -1.78 -7.80
N LEU A 138 -1.19 -2.70 -7.08
CA LEU A 138 -1.98 -3.78 -7.62
C LEU A 138 -3.44 -3.35 -7.70
N ARG A 139 -4.00 -3.39 -8.90
CA ARG A 139 -5.42 -3.13 -9.13
C ARG A 139 -6.23 -4.38 -8.85
N VAL A 140 -6.90 -4.40 -7.71
CA VAL A 140 -7.77 -5.49 -7.27
C VAL A 140 -9.22 -5.17 -7.67
N ARG A 141 -9.90 -6.16 -8.25
CA ARG A 141 -11.32 -6.03 -8.63
C ARG A 141 -12.21 -6.61 -7.53
N LEU A 142 -13.18 -5.82 -7.12
CA LEU A 142 -14.25 -6.23 -6.22
C LEU A 142 -15.58 -6.23 -6.97
N GLU A 143 -16.39 -7.24 -6.72
CA GLU A 143 -17.70 -7.42 -7.34
C GLU A 143 -18.80 -7.22 -6.29
N MET A 144 -19.80 -6.40 -6.64
CA MET A 144 -20.83 -5.95 -5.70
C MET A 144 -22.19 -5.84 -6.40
N ASP A 145 -23.23 -6.28 -5.71
CA ASP A 145 -24.62 -5.97 -6.09
C ASP A 145 -24.92 -4.50 -5.77
N ASN A 146 -25.69 -3.84 -6.63
CA ASN A 146 -26.01 -2.41 -6.52
C ASN A 146 -27.51 -2.19 -6.29
N PRO A 147 -28.05 -2.58 -5.12
CA PRO A 147 -29.46 -2.42 -4.84
C PRO A 147 -29.84 -0.93 -4.83
N GLY A 148 -30.91 -0.59 -5.55
CA GLY A 148 -31.35 0.79 -5.71
C GLY A 148 -30.45 1.63 -6.62
N TYR A 149 -29.48 1.02 -7.31
CA TYR A 149 -28.65 1.66 -8.34
C TYR A 149 -27.92 2.91 -7.85
N VAL A 150 -27.50 2.89 -6.58
CA VAL A 150 -26.86 4.02 -5.91
C VAL A 150 -25.42 4.24 -6.37
N PHE A 151 -24.73 3.18 -6.76
CA PHE A 151 -23.38 3.26 -7.32
C PHE A 151 -23.44 3.53 -8.83
N LYS A 152 -23.04 4.74 -9.22
CA LYS A 152 -22.86 5.12 -10.62
C LYS A 152 -21.40 4.92 -11.03
N PRO A 153 -21.11 4.49 -12.27
CA PRO A 153 -19.74 4.41 -12.76
C PRO A 153 -19.00 5.74 -12.60
N GLY A 154 -17.72 5.68 -12.20
CA GLY A 154 -16.85 6.84 -12.05
C GLY A 154 -16.89 7.53 -10.68
N ILE A 155 -17.71 7.08 -9.73
CA ILE A 155 -17.63 7.58 -8.35
C ILE A 155 -16.52 6.90 -7.57
N PHE A 156 -15.90 7.64 -6.65
CA PHE A 156 -14.98 7.08 -5.66
C PHE A 156 -15.76 6.47 -4.50
N VAL A 157 -15.20 5.44 -3.88
CA VAL A 157 -15.77 4.75 -2.72
C VAL A 157 -14.67 4.41 -1.73
N ASP A 158 -15.02 4.32 -0.45
CA ASP A 158 -14.08 3.86 0.56
C ASP A 158 -14.23 2.35 0.71
N VAL A 159 -13.12 1.63 0.78
CA VAL A 159 -13.11 0.17 0.95
C VAL A 159 -12.42 -0.18 2.25
N GLU A 160 -13.11 -0.95 3.07
CA GLU A 160 -12.58 -1.48 4.33
C GLU A 160 -12.48 -3.00 4.25
N LEU A 161 -11.26 -3.48 4.47
CA LEU A 161 -10.96 -4.91 4.57
C LEU A 161 -10.80 -5.29 6.05
N PRO A 162 -11.73 -6.07 6.64
CA PRO A 162 -11.51 -6.65 7.95
C PRO A 162 -10.43 -7.75 7.84
N ILE A 163 -9.25 -7.46 8.41
CA ILE A 163 -8.16 -8.44 8.53
C ILE A 163 -8.16 -9.06 9.93
N HIS A 164 -7.98 -10.38 9.99
CA HIS A 164 -7.74 -11.10 11.23
C HIS A 164 -6.24 -11.34 11.34
N LEU A 165 -5.64 -10.77 12.38
CA LEU A 165 -4.23 -10.95 12.66
C LEU A 165 -4.05 -11.98 13.78
N PRO A 166 -2.93 -12.71 13.77
CA PRO A 166 -2.61 -13.65 14.85
C PRO A 166 -2.50 -12.91 16.20
N PRO A 167 -2.67 -13.61 17.34
CA PRO A 167 -2.45 -13.03 18.65
C PRO A 167 -1.06 -12.41 18.75
N ALA A 168 -1.00 -11.14 19.15
CA ALA A 168 0.25 -10.39 19.27
C ALA A 168 0.28 -9.55 20.55
N VAL A 169 1.49 -9.23 21.02
CA VAL A 169 1.69 -8.31 22.14
C VAL A 169 1.36 -6.91 21.64
N THR A 170 0.44 -6.22 22.30
CA THR A 170 0.07 -4.85 21.95
C THR A 170 0.15 -3.94 23.16
N ILE A 171 0.59 -2.71 22.94
CA ILE A 171 0.63 -1.65 23.96
C ILE A 171 -0.19 -0.45 23.48
N SER A 172 -0.57 0.44 24.41
CA SER A 172 -1.11 1.76 24.03
C SER A 172 -0.04 2.57 23.31
N ILE A 173 -0.44 3.34 22.29
CA ILE A 173 0.45 4.25 21.57
C ILE A 173 1.11 5.28 22.51
N ASP A 174 0.43 5.66 23.59
CA ASP A 174 0.94 6.64 24.57
C ASP A 174 2.14 6.09 25.37
N ALA A 175 2.30 4.77 25.43
CA ALA A 175 3.44 4.12 26.08
C ALA A 175 4.69 4.07 25.19
N LEU A 176 4.54 4.30 23.88
CA LEU A 176 5.62 4.22 22.91
C LEU A 176 6.30 5.58 22.74
N ILE A 177 7.59 5.63 23.04
CA ILE A 177 8.43 6.78 22.71
C ILE A 177 9.11 6.49 21.37
N ASP A 178 8.58 7.11 20.31
CA ASP A 178 9.18 7.07 18.98
C ASP A 178 9.97 8.37 18.73
N THR A 179 11.28 8.23 18.54
CA THR A 179 12.19 9.33 18.22
C THR A 179 12.51 9.42 16.71
N GLY A 180 11.86 8.60 15.89
CA GLY A 180 12.16 8.39 14.47
C GLY A 180 13.40 7.52 14.24
N VAL A 181 14.43 7.65 15.08
CA VAL A 181 15.66 6.83 15.04
C VAL A 181 15.59 5.59 15.94
N SER A 182 14.84 5.67 17.03
CA SER A 182 14.68 4.56 17.99
C SER A 182 13.27 4.59 18.58
N ARG A 183 12.74 3.39 18.83
CA ARG A 183 11.46 3.17 19.49
C ARG A 183 11.71 2.48 20.81
N ARG A 184 11.22 3.06 21.90
CA ARG A 184 11.43 2.53 23.25
C ARG A 184 10.18 2.64 24.10
N VAL A 185 10.12 1.80 25.12
CA VAL A 185 9.07 1.75 26.15
C VAL A 185 9.73 1.66 27.52
N PHE A 186 9.01 2.06 28.57
CA PHE A 186 9.47 1.89 29.94
C PHE A 186 8.73 0.73 30.60
N VAL A 187 9.48 -0.30 31.01
CA VAL A 187 8.95 -1.50 31.67
C VAL A 187 9.11 -1.38 33.17
N GLU A 188 8.06 -1.65 33.93
CA GLU A 188 8.09 -1.64 35.40
C GLU A 188 8.74 -2.94 35.91
N ARG A 189 9.87 -2.82 36.62
CA ARG A 189 10.56 -3.96 37.27
C ARG A 189 10.10 -4.23 38.70
N GLY A 190 9.23 -3.37 39.23
CA GLY A 190 8.79 -3.37 40.63
C GLY A 190 9.52 -2.31 41.46
N ALA A 191 8.95 -1.99 42.64
CA ALA A 191 9.47 -0.97 43.55
C ALA A 191 9.64 0.44 42.93
N GLY A 192 8.83 0.79 41.92
CA GLY A 192 8.89 2.09 41.26
C GLY A 192 10.08 2.27 40.30
N LEU A 193 10.81 1.18 39.99
CA LEU A 193 11.91 1.20 39.02
C LEU A 193 11.40 0.94 37.61
N TYR A 194 11.80 1.82 36.69
CA TYR A 194 11.43 1.77 35.28
C TYR A 194 12.68 1.56 34.42
N GLU A 195 12.65 0.52 33.59
CA GLU A 195 13.75 0.21 32.68
C GLU A 195 13.38 0.62 31.25
N PRO A 196 14.17 1.48 30.58
CA PRO A 196 13.98 1.77 29.16
C PRO A 196 14.35 0.53 28.34
N ARG A 197 13.46 0.11 27.46
CA ARG A 197 13.68 -1.01 26.56
C ARG A 197 13.36 -0.64 25.12
N GLU A 198 14.26 -0.97 24.22
CA GLU A 198 14.03 -0.81 22.78
C GLU A 198 13.05 -1.88 22.30
N VAL A 199 12.13 -1.46 21.43
CA VAL A 199 11.09 -2.31 20.87
C VAL A 199 11.01 -2.15 19.36
N GLU A 200 10.66 -3.24 18.68
CA GLU A 200 10.26 -3.21 17.29
C GLU A 200 8.73 -3.23 17.24
N THR A 201 8.16 -2.33 16.44
CA THR A 201 6.71 -2.16 16.30
C THR A 201 6.22 -2.74 14.98
N GLY A 202 5.04 -3.35 15.01
CA GLY A 202 4.34 -3.84 13.83
C GLY A 202 3.14 -2.96 13.47
N TRP A 203 1.99 -3.60 13.31
CA TRP A 203 0.75 -2.95 12.93
C TRP A 203 0.23 -1.97 14.00
N ARG A 204 -0.45 -0.92 13.54
CA ARG A 204 -1.17 0.03 14.40
C ARG A 204 -2.67 -0.17 14.27
N PHE A 205 -3.36 -0.32 15.39
CA PHE A 205 -4.81 -0.55 15.46
C PHE A 205 -5.44 0.49 16.37
N GLY A 206 -5.90 1.59 15.77
CA GLY A 206 -6.47 2.70 16.54
C GLY A 206 -5.45 3.30 17.51
N ASP A 207 -5.70 3.13 18.81
CA ASP A 207 -4.89 3.58 19.94
C ASP A 207 -3.83 2.57 20.40
N ARG A 208 -3.76 1.39 19.77
CA ARG A 208 -2.79 0.34 20.10
C ARG A 208 -1.77 0.13 19.00
N VAL A 209 -0.58 -0.30 19.41
CA VAL A 209 0.51 -0.70 18.50
C VAL A 209 0.98 -2.10 18.85
N GLU A 210 1.18 -2.91 17.83
CA GLU A 210 1.79 -4.23 17.93
C GLU A 210 3.29 -4.12 18.24
N ILE A 211 3.77 -4.98 19.12
CA ILE A 211 5.18 -5.13 19.45
C ILE A 211 5.63 -6.48 18.91
N THR A 212 6.45 -6.44 17.87
CA THR A 212 7.01 -7.64 17.23
C THR A 212 8.18 -8.19 18.03
N ARG A 213 8.98 -7.30 18.65
CA ARG A 213 10.14 -7.67 19.50
C ARG A 213 10.35 -6.67 20.63
N GLY A 214 10.93 -7.16 21.73
CA GLY A 214 11.34 -6.36 22.88
C GLY A 214 10.43 -6.47 24.10
N LEU A 215 9.19 -6.92 23.96
CA LEU A 215 8.29 -7.16 25.09
C LEU A 215 7.74 -8.58 25.12
N GLN A 216 7.49 -9.07 26.32
CA GLN A 216 6.81 -10.34 26.56
C GLN A 216 5.37 -10.11 27.06
N PRO A 217 4.44 -11.05 26.78
CA PRO A 217 3.10 -10.98 27.34
C PRO A 217 3.13 -10.90 28.88
N GLY A 218 2.36 -9.96 29.44
CA GLY A 218 2.23 -9.77 30.89
C GLY A 218 3.20 -8.74 31.50
N GLU A 219 4.15 -8.21 30.74
CA GLU A 219 4.99 -7.10 31.21
C GLU A 219 4.17 -5.80 31.36
N ARG A 220 4.40 -5.07 32.45
CA ARG A 220 3.73 -3.79 32.73
C ARG A 220 4.54 -2.65 32.13
N VAL A 221 3.90 -1.82 31.30
CA VAL A 221 4.51 -0.67 30.63
C VAL A 221 3.87 0.64 31.10
N VAL A 222 4.65 1.70 31.15
CA VAL A 222 4.16 3.03 31.54
C VAL A 222 3.42 3.67 30.37
N VAL A 223 2.15 4.01 30.57
CA VAL A 223 1.28 4.65 29.56
C VAL A 223 1.24 6.17 29.71
N SER A 224 1.30 6.69 30.94
CA SER A 224 1.23 8.13 31.21
C SER A 224 2.46 8.58 32.00
N GLY A 225 3.06 9.70 31.59
CA GLY A 225 4.29 10.20 32.20
C GLY A 225 5.58 9.56 31.66
N ALA A 226 5.51 8.74 30.60
CA ALA A 226 6.69 8.15 29.96
C ALA A 226 7.71 9.22 29.52
N PHE A 227 7.25 10.40 29.12
CA PHE A 227 8.13 11.55 28.80
C PHE A 227 8.84 12.13 30.03
N LEU A 228 8.17 12.18 31.19
CA LEU A 228 8.79 12.66 32.43
C LEU A 228 9.85 11.68 32.90
N ILE A 229 9.58 10.38 32.81
CA ILE A 229 10.54 9.31 33.12
C ILE A 229 11.71 9.31 32.12
N ASP A 230 11.47 9.54 30.82
CA ASP A 230 12.55 9.67 29.83
C ASP A 230 13.41 10.91 30.10
N SER A 231 12.79 12.02 30.51
CA SER A 231 13.51 13.25 30.86
C SER A 231 14.35 13.06 32.12
N GLU A 232 13.80 12.43 33.17
CA GLU A 232 14.53 12.08 34.39
C GLU A 232 15.64 11.07 34.12
N SER A 233 15.40 10.02 33.33
CA SER A 233 16.43 9.04 32.97
C SER A 233 17.57 9.67 32.16
N ARG A 234 17.26 10.60 31.24
CA ARG A 234 18.28 11.36 30.50
C ARG A 234 19.04 12.31 31.43
N MET A 235 18.34 12.99 32.33
CA MET A 235 18.96 13.87 33.33
C MET A 235 19.82 13.08 34.32
N GLU A 236 19.40 11.91 34.77
CA GLU A 236 20.17 11.02 35.64
C GLU A 236 21.38 10.47 34.90
N LYS A 237 21.26 10.05 33.63
CA LYS A 237 22.42 9.65 32.80
C LYS A 237 23.38 10.81 32.55
N ALA A 238 22.87 12.03 32.37
CA ALA A 238 23.67 13.24 32.24
C ALA A 238 24.35 13.63 33.57
N ALA A 239 23.64 13.53 34.69
CA ALA A 239 24.13 13.82 36.05
C ALA A 239 25.10 12.75 36.55
N ALA A 240 24.91 11.49 36.17
CA ALA A 240 25.81 10.36 36.41
C ALA A 240 27.10 10.43 35.55
N GLY A 241 27.24 11.45 34.70
CA GLY A 241 28.46 11.73 33.96
C GLY A 241 28.81 10.62 32.95
N LEU A 242 27.81 10.10 32.22
CA LEU A 242 28.06 9.23 31.07
C LEU A 242 28.50 10.00 29.81
N THR A 243 28.77 11.30 29.92
CA THR A 243 29.68 11.99 29.01
C THR A 243 31.11 11.62 29.37
N GLU A 244 31.63 10.62 28.67
CA GLU A 244 33.00 10.13 28.82
C GLU A 244 33.98 11.32 28.79
N SER A 245 34.55 11.67 29.94
CA SER A 245 35.49 12.79 30.06
C SER A 245 36.82 12.36 29.45
N LEU A 246 36.99 12.65 28.16
CA LEU A 246 38.15 12.29 27.35
C LEU A 246 39.20 13.39 27.42
N VAL A 247 40.41 13.06 27.85
CA VAL A 247 41.59 13.94 27.90
C VAL A 247 42.67 13.42 26.95
N THR A 248 43.60 14.28 26.52
CA THR A 248 44.67 13.88 25.60
C THR A 248 45.89 13.41 26.40
N ASP A 249 46.44 12.24 26.06
CA ASP A 249 47.70 11.74 26.58
C ASP A 249 48.85 12.69 26.13
N PRO A 250 49.62 13.29 27.05
CA PRO A 250 50.65 14.28 26.71
C PRO A 250 51.89 13.69 26.02
N VAL A 251 52.08 12.36 26.05
CA VAL A 251 53.23 11.68 25.44
C VAL A 251 52.93 11.24 24.01
N CYS A 252 51.73 10.71 23.76
CA CYS A 252 51.37 10.15 22.45
C CYS A 252 50.21 10.85 21.73
N GLY A 253 49.51 11.79 22.37
CA GLY A 253 48.41 12.55 21.76
C GLY A 253 47.09 11.79 21.61
N VAL A 254 47.00 10.55 22.10
CA VAL A 254 45.78 9.73 22.03
C VAL A 254 44.75 10.23 23.04
N ARG A 255 43.47 10.28 22.64
CA ARG A 255 42.38 10.60 23.57
C ARG A 255 42.09 9.42 24.49
N VAL A 256 42.12 9.67 25.79
CA VAL A 256 41.95 8.66 26.84
C VAL A 256 40.81 9.03 27.77
N SER A 257 40.04 8.01 28.15
CA SER A 257 38.96 8.14 29.13
C SER A 257 39.56 8.20 30.53
N ILE A 258 39.27 9.28 31.27
CA ILE A 258 39.78 9.48 32.64
C ILE A 258 39.46 8.26 33.51
N ARG A 259 38.20 7.80 33.54
CA ARG A 259 37.79 6.63 34.34
C ARG A 259 38.57 5.36 34.00
N LYS A 260 38.78 5.10 32.71
CA LYS A 260 39.50 3.89 32.26
C LYS A 260 40.98 3.97 32.62
N ALA A 261 41.59 5.14 32.52
CA ALA A 261 42.97 5.36 32.92
C ALA A 261 43.14 5.23 34.45
N GLU A 262 42.21 5.77 35.25
CA GLU A 262 42.23 5.64 36.71
C GLU A 262 42.07 4.18 37.17
N LYS A 263 41.10 3.46 36.61
CA LYS A 263 40.85 2.05 36.94
C LYS A 263 42.07 1.16 36.64
N ASN A 264 42.82 1.49 35.59
CA ASN A 264 44.00 0.73 35.17
C ASN A 264 45.33 1.26 35.76
N GLY A 265 45.29 2.24 36.66
CA GLY A 265 46.50 2.83 37.26
C GLY A 265 47.38 3.61 36.26
N LEU A 266 46.82 4.03 35.13
CA LEU A 266 47.48 4.79 34.06
C LEU A 266 47.34 6.29 34.30
N LYS A 267 47.66 6.73 35.52
CA LYS A 267 47.66 8.14 35.92
C LYS A 267 48.98 8.51 36.59
N SER A 268 49.37 9.78 36.47
CA SER A 268 50.50 10.36 37.19
C SER A 268 50.21 11.80 37.57
N THR A 269 50.85 12.29 38.63
CA THR A 269 50.65 13.64 39.16
C THR A 269 51.97 14.40 39.11
N PHE A 270 51.98 15.55 38.42
CA PHE A 270 53.14 16.44 38.33
C PHE A 270 52.71 17.89 38.51
N GLN A 271 53.42 18.66 39.33
CA GLN A 271 53.08 20.05 39.68
C GLN A 271 51.63 20.24 40.15
N GLY A 272 51.08 19.25 40.88
CA GLY A 272 49.71 19.30 41.39
C GLY A 272 48.61 19.02 40.36
N LYS A 273 48.97 18.70 39.10
CA LYS A 273 48.02 18.34 38.03
C LYS A 273 48.08 16.84 37.71
N ASN A 274 46.92 16.23 37.51
CA ASN A 274 46.81 14.82 37.10
C ASN A 274 46.86 14.69 35.57
N TYR A 275 47.66 13.74 35.11
CA TYR A 275 47.82 13.35 33.71
C TYR A 275 47.41 11.89 33.54
N TYR A 276 46.76 11.57 32.43
CA TYR A 276 46.18 10.26 32.15
C TYR A 276 46.76 9.71 30.85
N PHE A 277 47.06 8.41 30.82
CA PHE A 277 47.85 7.79 29.77
C PHE A 277 47.11 6.64 29.08
N HIS A 278 47.37 6.47 27.79
CA HIS A 278 46.76 5.43 26.97
C HIS A 278 47.36 4.04 27.26
N ALA A 279 48.66 4.00 27.59
CA ALA A 279 49.41 2.78 27.85
C ALA A 279 50.42 2.97 28.99
N PRO A 280 50.84 1.88 29.69
CA PRO A 280 51.86 1.94 30.73
C PRO A 280 53.15 2.61 30.26
N LYS A 281 53.57 2.31 29.03
CA LYS A 281 54.77 2.90 28.41
C LYS A 281 54.73 4.43 28.35
N CYS A 282 53.56 5.02 28.07
CA CYS A 282 53.40 6.47 28.03
C CYS A 282 53.49 7.09 29.42
N ARG A 283 52.88 6.45 30.43
CA ARG A 283 53.00 6.86 31.84
C ARG A 283 54.44 6.81 32.32
N ASP A 284 55.13 5.71 32.04
CA ASP A 284 56.50 5.50 32.52
C ASP A 284 57.47 6.47 31.83
N GLN A 285 57.25 6.76 30.55
CA GLN A 285 58.01 7.77 29.80
C GLN A 285 57.75 9.19 30.33
N PHE A 286 56.50 9.52 30.68
CA PHE A 286 56.16 10.78 31.34
C PHE A 286 56.81 10.88 32.72
N ASN A 287 56.81 9.81 33.51
CA ASN A 287 57.42 9.80 34.84
C ASN A 287 58.95 9.95 34.81
N GLY A 288 59.61 9.51 33.73
CA GLY A 288 61.04 9.66 33.55
C GLY A 288 61.50 11.09 33.30
N ASP A 289 60.70 11.88 32.58
CA ASP A 289 60.96 13.32 32.33
C ASP A 289 59.65 14.10 32.14
N PRO A 290 58.94 14.43 33.23
CA PRO A 290 57.63 15.10 33.13
C PRO A 290 57.74 16.51 32.58
N GLY A 291 58.85 17.21 32.82
CA GLY A 291 59.08 18.59 32.40
C GLY A 291 59.03 18.74 30.87
N ARG A 292 59.54 17.75 30.14
CA ARG A 292 59.52 17.72 28.67
C ARG A 292 58.12 17.77 28.06
N TYR A 293 57.15 17.13 28.69
CA TYR A 293 55.79 16.97 28.15
C TYR A 293 54.80 18.02 28.67
N VAL A 294 55.18 18.76 29.72
CA VAL A 294 54.33 19.80 30.31
C VAL A 294 54.69 21.20 29.81
N SER A 295 55.91 21.39 29.28
CA SER A 295 56.45 22.71 28.92
C SER A 295 56.07 23.24 27.52
N ASN A 296 55.27 22.52 26.74
CA ASN A 296 54.82 23.04 25.44
C ASN A 296 53.50 22.37 24.99
N PRO A 297 52.37 23.09 24.96
CA PRO A 297 51.12 22.53 24.41
C PRO A 297 51.17 22.31 22.89
N ASN A 298 52.28 22.66 22.22
CA ASN A 298 52.40 22.58 20.75
C ASN A 298 53.74 22.02 20.22
N SER A 299 54.52 21.27 21.01
CA SER A 299 55.64 20.50 20.43
C SER A 299 55.16 19.14 19.94
N ALA A 300 54.46 19.15 18.80
CA ALA A 300 54.43 17.99 17.94
C ALA A 300 55.88 17.67 17.48
N GLY A 301 56.27 16.40 17.56
CA GLY A 301 57.44 15.92 16.84
C GLY A 301 57.79 14.46 17.14
N PRO A 302 58.41 13.72 16.20
CA PRO A 302 58.34 13.80 14.74
C PRO A 302 57.45 12.68 14.17
N GLY A 303 56.92 12.86 12.95
CA GLY A 303 56.25 11.78 12.22
C GLY A 303 57.22 10.63 11.93
N PRO A 304 56.74 9.38 11.86
CA PRO A 304 57.59 8.26 11.47
C PRO A 304 57.89 8.38 9.98
N GLY A 305 59.15 8.63 9.64
CA GLY A 305 59.72 8.42 8.31
C GLY A 305 60.85 7.42 8.42
N GLY A 306 60.82 6.38 7.58
CA GLY A 306 61.81 5.30 7.48
C GLY A 306 61.21 3.93 7.70
#